data_AF-A0A1I4AUD9-F1
#
_entry.id   AF-A0A1I4AUD9-F1
#
_cell.length_a   1.000
_cell.length_b   1.000
_cell.length_c   1.000
_cell.angle_alpha   90.00
_cell.angle_beta   90.00
_cell.angle_gamma   90.00
#
_symmetry.space_group_name_H-M   'P 1'
#
loop_
_entity.id
_entity.type
_entity.pdbx_description
1 polymer ?
#
loop_
_entity_poly.entity_id
_entity_poly.type
_entity_poly.pdbx_seq_one_letter_code
_entity_poly.pdbx_strand_id
1 'polypeptide(L)'
;MSKKNSQDMIVEFTPLEKIEALYTELLEWYGEADSKELRVAAKLLLVALEKFSIHGGNNWHELVTEYIDILRKDPKKFQKIIEANRGELKEKKSNTHYH
;
A
#
# COMPACT_ATOMS: atom_id res chain seq x y z
N MET A 1 -25.73 -13.18 32.88
CA MET A 1 -24.88 -12.07 32.40
C MET A 1 -24.03 -12.59 31.25
N SER A 2 -24.38 -12.24 30.01
CA SER A 2 -23.70 -12.70 28.80
C SER A 2 -22.35 -11.99 28.64
N LYS A 3 -21.26 -12.76 28.60
CA LYS A 3 -19.94 -12.24 28.23
C LYS A 3 -19.95 -11.91 26.73
N LYS A 4 -20.10 -10.62 26.41
CA LYS A 4 -19.88 -10.08 25.08
C LYS A 4 -18.37 -10.10 24.84
N ASN A 5 -17.85 -11.22 24.31
CA ASN A 5 -16.49 -11.24 23.78
C ASN A 5 -16.51 -10.37 22.53
N SER A 6 -15.94 -9.17 22.64
CA SER A 6 -15.56 -8.32 21.52
C SER A 6 -14.71 -9.17 20.58
N GLN A 7 -15.29 -9.64 19.48
CA GLN A 7 -14.51 -10.06 18.34
C GLN A 7 -13.79 -8.79 17.87
N ASP A 8 -12.50 -8.71 18.15
CA ASP A 8 -11.63 -7.73 17.50
C ASP A 8 -11.89 -7.86 16.00
N MET A 9 -12.51 -6.82 15.45
CA MET A 9 -12.82 -6.76 14.03
C MET A 9 -11.46 -6.73 13.33
N ILE A 10 -11.03 -7.86 12.77
CA ILE A 10 -9.78 -7.95 12.03
C ILE A 10 -9.96 -7.09 10.78
N VAL A 11 -9.51 -5.84 10.85
CA VAL A 11 -9.45 -4.95 9.69
C VAL A 11 -8.34 -5.50 8.80
N GLU A 12 -8.74 -6.22 7.75
CA GLU A 12 -7.80 -6.77 6.78
C GLU A 12 -7.43 -5.67 5.78
N PHE A 13 -6.28 -5.02 6.02
CA PHE A 13 -5.72 -4.05 5.08
C PHE A 13 -5.45 -4.69 3.72
N THR A 14 -5.78 -3.97 2.66
CA THR A 14 -5.28 -4.25 1.31
C THR A 14 -3.75 -4.17 1.28
N PRO A 15 -3.09 -4.81 0.29
CA PRO A 15 -1.65 -4.70 0.13
C PRO A 15 -1.16 -3.25 0.07
N LEU A 16 -1.88 -2.36 -0.61
CA LEU A 16 -1.51 -0.95 -0.70
C LEU A 16 -1.61 -0.26 0.68
N GLU A 17 -2.70 -0.48 1.41
CA GLU A 17 -2.87 0.08 2.75
C GLU A 17 -1.81 -0.41 3.74
N LYS A 18 -1.31 -1.65 3.60
CA LYS A 18 -0.17 -2.13 4.39
C LYS A 18 1.10 -1.35 4.09
N ILE A 19 1.34 -0.98 2.84
CA ILE A 19 2.49 -0.16 2.45
C ILE A 19 2.32 1.29 2.97
N GLU A 20 1.10 1.83 2.95
CA GLU A 20 0.79 3.15 3.50
C GLU A 20 0.96 3.19 5.03
N ALA A 21 0.57 2.12 5.72
CA ALA A 21 0.81 1.95 7.14
C ALA A 21 2.32 1.89 7.45
N LEU A 22 3.08 1.11 6.67
CA LEU A 22 4.55 1.06 6.81
C LEU A 22 5.20 2.43 6.55
N TYR A 23 4.73 3.18 5.56
CA TYR A 23 5.22 4.55 5.32
C TYR A 23 5.01 5.44 6.55
N THR A 24 3.84 5.35 7.18
CA THR A 24 3.50 6.12 8.39
C THR A 24 4.39 5.70 9.56
N GLU A 25 4.57 4.40 9.77
CA GLU A 25 5.48 3.88 10.80
C GLU A 25 6.90 4.41 10.60
N LEU A 26 7.44 4.32 9.38
CA LEU A 26 8.78 4.82 9.07
C LEU A 26 8.91 6.33 9.26
N LEU A 27 7.86 7.10 9.01
CA LEU A 27 7.84 8.54 9.29
C LEU A 27 8.00 8.84 10.79
N GLU A 28 7.35 8.07 11.65
CA GLU A 28 7.45 8.22 13.10
C GLU A 28 8.88 7.99 13.60
N TRP A 29 9.59 7.01 13.02
CA TRP A 29 11.02 6.76 13.32
C TRP A 29 11.93 7.96 13.03
N TYR A 30 11.58 8.81 12.07
CA TYR A 30 12.37 9.99 11.72
C TYR A 30 12.10 11.21 12.62
N GLY A 31 11.08 11.17 13.50
CA GLY A 31 10.75 12.26 14.41
C GLY A 31 10.54 13.60 13.67
N GLU A 32 11.24 14.65 14.10
CA GLU A 32 11.19 16.00 13.51
C GLU A 32 12.32 16.25 12.48
N ALA A 33 12.90 15.20 11.89
CA ALA A 33 13.95 15.38 10.90
C ALA A 33 13.45 16.11 9.63
N ASP A 34 14.27 17.01 9.11
CA ASP A 34 13.98 17.73 7.87
C ASP A 34 13.77 16.77 6.69
N SER A 35 12.71 17.04 5.91
CA SER A 35 12.35 16.28 4.71
C SER A 35 12.14 14.78 4.96
N LYS A 36 11.68 14.39 6.16
CA LYS A 36 11.45 12.99 6.55
C LYS A 36 10.54 12.25 5.56
N GLU A 37 9.50 12.89 5.05
CA GLU A 37 8.58 12.36 4.04
C GLU A 37 9.34 11.94 2.78
N LEU A 38 10.17 12.83 2.26
CA LEU A 38 10.98 12.57 1.07
C LEU A 38 12.00 11.45 1.32
N ARG A 39 12.63 11.43 2.51
CA ARG A 39 13.61 10.40 2.88
C ARG A 39 12.97 9.02 2.98
N VAL A 40 11.81 8.91 3.61
CA VAL A 40 11.06 7.65 3.73
C VAL A 40 10.57 7.19 2.35
N ALA A 41 9.96 8.08 1.56
CA ALA A 41 9.51 7.77 0.21
C ALA A 41 10.66 7.28 -0.68
N ALA A 42 11.83 7.94 -0.61
CA ALA A 42 13.02 7.52 -1.35
C ALA A 42 13.50 6.13 -0.93
N LYS A 43 13.47 5.79 0.37
CA LYS A 43 13.85 4.46 0.85
C LYS A 43 12.90 3.38 0.36
N LEU A 44 11.59 3.63 0.43
CA LEU A 44 10.59 2.70 -0.12
C LEU A 44 10.77 2.52 -1.62
N LEU A 45 11.07 3.59 -2.36
CA LEU A 45 11.36 3.51 -3.79
C LEU A 45 12.61 2.66 -4.07
N LEU A 46 13.70 2.83 -3.32
CA LEU A 46 14.92 2.01 -3.51
C LEU A 46 14.64 0.51 -3.32
N VAL A 47 13.87 0.16 -2.29
CA VAL A 47 13.46 -1.24 -2.06
C VAL A 47 12.57 -1.73 -3.20
N ALA A 48 11.60 -0.92 -3.63
CA ALA A 48 10.72 -1.28 -4.75
C ALA A 48 11.50 -1.51 -6.05
N LEU A 49 12.45 -0.62 -6.38
CA LEU A 49 13.30 -0.74 -7.56
C LEU A 49 14.18 -2.00 -7.52
N GLU A 50 14.74 -2.34 -6.35
CA GLU A 50 15.44 -3.60 -6.16
C GLU A 50 14.51 -4.78 -6.49
N LYS A 51 13.29 -4.81 -5.95
CA LYS A 51 12.33 -5.89 -6.22
C LYS A 51 11.89 -5.93 -7.69
N PHE A 52 11.68 -4.79 -8.33
CA PHE A 52 11.42 -4.74 -9.77
C PHE A 52 12.59 -5.34 -10.56
N SER A 53 13.84 -4.99 -10.24
CA SER A 53 15.01 -5.52 -10.94
C SER A 53 15.16 -7.04 -10.79
N ILE A 54 14.75 -7.60 -9.65
CA ILE A 54 14.81 -9.05 -9.39
C ILE A 54 13.66 -9.80 -10.07
N HIS A 55 12.45 -9.25 -10.02
CA HIS A 55 11.23 -9.98 -10.42
C HIS A 55 10.67 -9.58 -11.80
N GLY A 56 11.02 -8.40 -12.32
CA GLY A 56 10.49 -7.85 -13.58
C GLY A 56 11.23 -8.29 -14.84
N GLY A 57 12.29 -9.10 -14.71
CA GLY A 57 13.10 -9.55 -15.86
C GLY A 57 13.72 -8.38 -16.62
N ASN A 58 13.94 -8.55 -17.93
CA ASN A 58 14.64 -7.56 -18.76
C ASN A 58 13.87 -6.23 -18.91
N ASN A 59 12.57 -6.24 -18.68
CA ASN A 59 11.67 -5.11 -18.94
C ASN A 59 11.14 -4.46 -17.65
N TRP A 60 11.79 -4.70 -16.50
CA TRP A 60 11.35 -4.18 -15.20
C TRP A 60 11.10 -2.65 -15.20
N HIS A 61 11.85 -1.92 -16.02
CA HIS A 61 11.82 -0.47 -16.11
C HIS A 61 10.59 0.06 -16.86
N GLU A 62 9.94 -0.75 -17.70
CA GLU A 62 8.77 -0.33 -18.49
C GLU A 62 7.61 0.05 -17.58
N LEU A 63 7.28 -0.81 -16.62
CA LEU A 63 6.18 -0.57 -15.67
C LEU A 63 6.46 0.63 -14.74
N VAL A 64 7.72 0.80 -14.29
CA VAL A 64 8.12 1.98 -13.50
C VAL A 64 7.94 3.26 -14.32
N THR A 65 8.39 3.24 -15.57
CA THR A 65 8.28 4.38 -16.48
C THR A 65 6.81 4.70 -16.78
N GLU A 66 5.97 3.68 -16.95
CA GLU A 66 4.53 3.85 -17.17
C GLU A 66 3.87 4.62 -16.02
N TYR A 67 4.13 4.24 -14.76
CA TYR A 67 3.56 4.95 -13.61
C TYR A 67 4.05 6.41 -13.51
N ILE A 68 5.33 6.67 -13.80
CA ILE A 68 5.89 8.03 -13.86
C ILE A 68 5.20 8.84 -14.95
N ASP A 69 5.00 8.24 -16.12
CA ASP A 69 4.35 8.88 -17.25
C ASP A 69 2.87 9.18 -16.98
N ILE A 70 2.15 8.29 -16.33
CA ILE A 70 0.78 8.53 -15.89
C ILE A 70 0.75 9.70 -14.90
N LEU A 71 1.60 9.70 -13.88
CA LEU A 71 1.65 10.78 -12.89
C LEU A 71 1.97 12.13 -13.54
N ARG A 72 2.88 12.16 -14.52
CA ARG A 72 3.28 13.38 -15.24
C ARG A 72 2.19 13.90 -16.18
N LYS A 73 1.49 13.00 -16.89
CA LYS A 73 0.53 13.35 -17.95
C LYS A 73 -0.91 13.52 -17.42
N ASP A 74 -1.31 12.69 -16.47
CA ASP A 74 -2.65 12.66 -15.89
C ASP A 74 -2.61 12.26 -14.39
N PRO A 75 -2.33 13.23 -13.50
CA PRO A 75 -2.32 13.00 -12.06
C PRO A 75 -3.66 12.48 -11.50
N LYS A 76 -4.79 12.82 -12.15
CA LYS A 76 -6.11 12.34 -11.72
C LYS A 76 -6.27 10.85 -12.00
N LYS A 77 -5.77 10.37 -13.15
CA LYS A 77 -5.71 8.94 -13.44
C LYS A 77 -4.82 8.20 -12.45
N PHE A 78 -3.65 8.78 -12.10
CA PHE A 78 -2.80 8.19 -11.07
C PHE A 78 -3.53 8.03 -9.73
N GLN A 79 -4.24 9.07 -9.30
CA GLN A 79 -5.03 9.03 -8.07
C GLN A 79 -6.13 7.95 -8.11
N LYS A 80 -6.82 7.80 -9.25
CA LYS A 80 -7.80 6.71 -9.44
C LYS A 80 -7.19 5.32 -9.34
N ILE A 81 -5.95 5.13 -9.81
CA ILE A 81 -5.23 3.85 -9.67
C ILE A 81 -4.96 3.56 -8.20
N ILE A 82 -4.51 4.54 -7.43
CA ILE A 82 -4.29 4.42 -5.98
C ILE A 82 -5.60 4.06 -5.28
N GLU A 83 -6.67 4.79 -5.55
CA GLU A 83 -7.99 4.55 -4.95
C GLU A 83 -8.53 3.16 -5.27
N ALA A 84 -8.38 2.68 -6.51
CA ALA A 84 -8.81 1.34 -6.91
C ALA A 84 -8.01 0.20 -6.22
N ASN A 85 -6.83 0.50 -5.69
CA ASN A 85 -6.00 -0.45 -4.95
C ASN A 85 -6.19 -0.38 -3.43
N ARG A 86 -6.85 0.68 -2.94
CA ARG A 86 -7.35 0.75 -1.56
C ARG A 86 -8.66 -0.03 -1.46
N GLY A 87 -8.99 -0.51 -0.26
CA GLY A 87 -10.14 -1.38 -0.08
C GLY A 87 -11.45 -0.58 -0.06
N GLU A 88 -12.43 -0.97 -0.89
CA GLU A 88 -13.78 -1.09 -0.36
C GLU A 88 -13.79 -2.36 0.48
N LEU A 89 -14.14 -2.24 1.77
CA LEU A 89 -14.24 -3.34 2.75
C LEU A 89 -14.70 -4.64 2.06
N LYS A 90 -13.77 -5.58 1.82
CA LYS A 90 -14.15 -6.96 1.52
C LYS A 90 -14.65 -7.53 2.83
N GLU A 91 -15.93 -7.33 3.13
CA GLU A 91 -16.63 -8.24 4.02
C GLU A 91 -16.38 -9.63 3.44
N LYS A 92 -15.50 -10.41 4.08
CA LYS A 92 -15.48 -11.85 3.89
C LYS A 92 -16.90 -12.27 4.23
N LYS A 93 -17.74 -12.53 3.22
CA LYS A 93 -18.93 -13.33 3.41
C LYS A 93 -18.45 -14.62 4.02
N SER A 94 -18.64 -14.73 5.33
CA SER A 94 -18.46 -15.96 6.07
C SER A 94 -19.36 -16.98 5.39
N ASN A 95 -18.79 -17.84 4.55
CA ASN A 95 -19.43 -19.08 4.15
C ASN A 95 -19.45 -19.96 5.40
N THR A 96 -20.33 -19.64 6.35
CA THR A 96 -20.74 -20.55 7.41
C THR A 96 -21.72 -21.51 6.77
N HIS A 97 -21.19 -22.54 6.13
CA HIS A 97 -21.95 -23.74 5.80
C HIS A 97 -22.32 -24.40 7.13
N TYR A 98 -23.56 -24.19 7.59
CA TYR A 98 -24.14 -25.03 8.61
C TYR A 98 -24.54 -26.35 7.94
N HIS A 99 -23.83 -27.43 8.31
CA HIS A 99 -24.34 -28.79 8.21
C HIS A 99 -24.92 -29.18 9.56
#